data_AF-A0A0F9MD36-F1
#
_entry.id   AF-A0A0F9MD36-F1
#
_cell.length_a   1.000
_cell.length_b   1.000
_cell.length_c   1.000
_cell.angle_alpha   90.00
_cell.angle_beta   90.00
_cell.angle_gamma   90.00
#
_symmetry.space_group_name_H-M   'P 1'
#
loop_
_entity.id
_entity.type
_entity.pdbx_description
1 polymer ?
#
loop_
_entity_poly.entity_id
_entity_poly.type
_entity_poly.pdbx_seq_one_letter_code
_entity_poly.pdbx_strand_id
1 'polypeptide(L)'
;MSTSEYQYITVAELESFMAITTAGLDSVDSEYTDLVVESKISQAERWVNTKTKDTFTGAVTDGVKYATLLMSKYFMIQQMVEDGYLESNAQLLKEIMELALDAVATDDNTGVMSISMQPPENFF
;
A
#
# COMPACT_ATOMS: atom_id res chain seq x y z
N MET A 1 -12.33 -7.71 -19.74
CA MET A 1 -11.81 -6.79 -18.71
C MET A 1 -11.61 -7.66 -17.50
N SER A 2 -10.36 -7.96 -17.17
CA SER A 2 -10.05 -8.42 -15.82
C SER A 2 -10.31 -7.22 -14.90
N THR A 3 -10.73 -7.47 -13.69
CA THR A 3 -10.85 -6.47 -12.63
C THR A 3 -10.12 -7.08 -11.45
N SER A 4 -9.45 -6.27 -10.62
CA SER A 4 -8.86 -6.81 -9.39
C SER A 4 -9.92 -7.54 -8.57
N GLU A 5 -9.48 -8.56 -7.83
CA GLU A 5 -10.38 -9.56 -7.22
C GLU A 5 -11.33 -8.94 -6.19
N TYR A 6 -10.84 -7.98 -5.40
CA TYR A 6 -11.60 -7.34 -4.33
C TYR A 6 -11.90 -5.86 -4.59
N GLN A 7 -11.28 -5.26 -5.59
CA GLN A 7 -11.51 -3.87 -6.03
C GLN A 7 -11.26 -2.85 -4.92
N TYR A 8 -10.22 -3.05 -4.11
CA TYR A 8 -9.86 -2.09 -3.04
C TYR A 8 -9.34 -0.78 -3.62
N ILE A 9 -8.63 -0.88 -4.75
CA ILE A 9 -8.12 0.23 -5.54
C ILE A 9 -8.24 -0.10 -7.04
N THR A 10 -8.06 0.92 -7.87
CA THR A 10 -8.06 0.84 -9.34
C THR A 10 -6.65 0.96 -9.91
N VAL A 11 -6.49 0.56 -11.18
CA VAL A 11 -5.24 0.77 -11.95
C VAL A 11 -4.85 2.25 -11.95
N ALA A 12 -5.79 3.14 -12.25
CA ALA A 12 -5.55 4.58 -12.30
C ALA A 12 -5.09 5.16 -10.95
N GLU A 13 -5.63 4.68 -9.82
CA GLU A 13 -5.17 5.09 -8.49
C GLU A 13 -3.72 4.66 -8.23
N LEU A 14 -3.36 3.45 -8.63
CA LEU A 14 -1.98 2.97 -8.50
C LEU A 14 -1.02 3.71 -9.43
N GLU A 15 -1.39 3.93 -10.68
CA GLU A 15 -0.60 4.71 -11.63
C GLU A 15 -0.36 6.14 -11.12
N SER A 16 -1.41 6.80 -10.62
CA SER A 16 -1.26 8.13 -10.01
C SER A 16 -0.37 8.09 -8.77
N PHE A 17 -0.46 7.05 -7.94
CA PHE A 17 0.37 6.89 -6.75
C PHE A 17 1.85 6.65 -7.10
N MET A 18 2.12 5.85 -8.13
CA MET A 18 3.46 5.59 -8.61
C MET A 18 4.05 6.79 -9.37
N ALA A 19 3.25 7.51 -10.16
CA ALA A 19 3.70 8.71 -10.88
C ALA A 19 4.23 9.80 -9.93
N ILE A 20 3.67 9.91 -8.71
CA ILE A 20 4.16 10.85 -7.68
C ILE A 20 5.52 10.42 -7.10
N THR A 21 5.88 9.13 -7.19
CA THR A 21 7.08 8.58 -6.54
C THR A 21 8.14 8.00 -7.47
N THR A 22 7.85 7.85 -8.77
CA THR A 22 8.78 7.35 -9.77
C THR A 22 8.66 8.13 -11.07
N ALA A 23 9.59 9.07 -11.27
CA ALA A 23 9.89 9.70 -12.57
C ALA A 23 10.47 8.70 -13.61
N GLY A 24 10.10 7.42 -13.55
CA GLY A 24 10.71 6.33 -14.32
C GLY A 24 9.72 5.35 -14.94
N LEU A 25 8.41 5.51 -14.73
CA LEU A 25 7.39 4.67 -15.38
C LEU A 25 7.08 5.11 -16.82
N ASP A 26 7.31 6.37 -17.17
CA ASP A 26 7.06 6.89 -18.53
C ASP A 26 7.95 6.25 -19.61
N SER A 27 8.94 5.44 -19.22
CA SER A 27 9.79 4.65 -20.10
C SER A 27 9.66 3.13 -19.90
N VAL A 28 8.78 2.67 -19.02
CA VAL A 28 8.60 1.22 -18.78
C VAL A 28 7.68 0.69 -19.87
N ASP A 29 8.36 0.12 -20.86
CA ASP A 29 7.95 -0.85 -21.86
C ASP A 29 6.47 -1.25 -21.97
N SER A 30 6.04 -1.52 -23.20
CA SER A 30 4.69 -1.97 -23.59
C SER A 30 4.18 -3.24 -22.89
N GLU A 31 5.03 -3.90 -22.11
CA GLU A 31 4.76 -5.13 -21.37
C GLU A 31 4.04 -4.90 -20.04
N TYR A 32 4.16 -3.72 -19.43
CA TYR A 32 3.47 -3.34 -18.18
C TYR A 32 2.06 -2.83 -18.43
N THR A 33 1.28 -3.65 -19.12
CA THR A 33 -0.13 -3.37 -19.43
C THR A 33 -1.00 -3.32 -18.17
N ASP A 34 -2.18 -2.73 -18.27
CA ASP A 34 -3.20 -2.71 -17.22
C ASP A 34 -3.44 -4.10 -16.60
N LEU A 35 -3.36 -5.18 -17.40
CA LEU A 35 -3.51 -6.56 -16.90
C LEU A 35 -2.42 -6.97 -15.91
N VAL A 36 -1.18 -6.54 -16.14
CA VAL A 36 -0.07 -6.79 -15.21
C VAL A 36 -0.29 -5.99 -13.93
N VAL A 37 -0.69 -4.72 -14.07
CA VAL A 37 -1.00 -3.84 -12.94
C VAL A 37 -2.13 -4.41 -12.08
N GLU A 38 -3.24 -4.83 -12.70
CA GLU A 38 -4.36 -5.49 -12.03
C GLU A 38 -3.97 -6.79 -11.32
N SER A 39 -3.06 -7.56 -11.91
CA SER A 39 -2.52 -8.76 -11.28
C SER A 39 -1.78 -8.43 -9.99
N LYS A 40 -0.98 -7.34 -9.98
CA LYS A 40 -0.27 -6.90 -8.78
C LYS A 40 -1.20 -6.30 -7.72
N ILE A 41 -2.23 -5.58 -8.15
CA ILE A 41 -3.30 -5.12 -7.25
C ILE A 41 -3.98 -6.32 -6.57
N SER A 42 -4.34 -7.35 -7.33
CA SER A 42 -4.99 -8.55 -6.77
C SER A 42 -4.09 -9.28 -5.77
N GLN A 43 -2.77 -9.33 -6.01
CA GLN A 43 -1.81 -9.88 -5.06
C GLN A 43 -1.72 -9.05 -3.77
N ALA A 44 -1.75 -7.72 -3.89
CA ALA A 44 -1.76 -6.81 -2.76
C ALA A 44 -3.04 -6.94 -1.92
N GLU A 45 -4.21 -7.04 -2.56
CA GLU A 45 -5.50 -7.24 -1.87
C GLU A 45 -5.49 -8.54 -1.05
N ARG A 46 -5.00 -9.65 -1.63
CA ARG A 46 -4.85 -10.93 -0.91
C ARG A 46 -3.88 -10.83 0.26
N TRP A 47 -2.77 -10.10 0.08
CA TRP A 47 -1.82 -9.85 1.17
C TRP A 47 -2.48 -9.08 2.31
N VAL A 48 -3.22 -8.01 2.00
CA VAL A 48 -3.92 -7.21 3.01
C VAL A 48 -4.95 -8.05 3.75
N ASN A 49 -5.78 -8.82 3.04
CA ASN A 49 -6.76 -9.72 3.66
C ASN A 49 -6.11 -10.76 4.57
N THR A 50 -4.94 -11.28 4.16
CA THR A 50 -4.18 -12.23 4.97
C THR A 50 -3.65 -11.59 6.25
N LYS A 51 -3.31 -10.30 6.22
CA LYS A 51 -2.81 -9.54 7.38
C LYS A 51 -3.93 -9.10 8.31
N THR A 52 -5.02 -8.57 7.79
CA THR A 52 -6.18 -8.13 8.57
C THR A 52 -7.07 -9.28 9.03
N LYS A 53 -6.90 -10.48 8.44
CA LYS A 53 -7.80 -11.64 8.63
C LYS A 53 -9.24 -11.34 8.25
N ASP A 54 -9.44 -10.38 7.36
CA ASP A 54 -10.76 -9.92 6.93
C ASP A 54 -10.81 -9.71 5.42
N THR A 55 -12.01 -9.70 4.86
CA THR A 55 -12.27 -9.30 3.47
C THR A 55 -13.27 -8.16 3.50
N PHE A 56 -12.88 -7.03 2.95
CA PHE A 56 -13.69 -5.81 2.99
C PHE A 56 -14.69 -5.82 1.82
N THR A 57 -15.96 -5.64 2.13
CA THR A 57 -17.02 -5.51 1.10
C THR A 57 -17.69 -4.15 1.25
N GLY A 58 -17.85 -3.42 0.15
CA GLY A 58 -18.39 -2.05 0.16
C GLY A 58 -17.34 -0.98 0.47
N ALA A 59 -17.51 -0.23 1.55
CA ALA A 59 -16.61 0.87 1.89
C ALA A 59 -15.30 0.35 2.51
N VAL A 60 -14.26 0.28 1.69
CA VAL A 60 -12.89 -0.06 2.11
C VAL A 60 -12.29 1.11 2.89
N THR A 61 -11.69 0.84 4.05
CA THR A 61 -11.07 1.88 4.90
C THR A 61 -9.82 2.46 4.23
N ASP A 62 -9.49 3.71 4.57
CA ASP A 62 -8.32 4.38 3.99
C ASP A 62 -7.01 3.63 4.29
N GLY A 63 -6.89 3.02 5.48
CA GLY A 63 -5.73 2.20 5.83
C GLY A 63 -5.58 0.98 4.93
N VAL A 64 -6.68 0.28 4.63
CA VAL A 64 -6.69 -0.87 3.71
C VAL A 64 -6.32 -0.41 2.30
N LYS A 65 -6.91 0.67 1.79
CA LYS A 65 -6.57 1.23 0.47
C LYS A 65 -5.10 1.61 0.37
N TYR A 66 -4.59 2.31 1.38
CA TYR A 66 -3.21 2.77 1.41
C TYR A 66 -2.22 1.61 1.45
N ALA A 67 -2.50 0.59 2.26
CA ALA A 67 -1.70 -0.63 2.29
C ALA A 67 -1.74 -1.40 0.97
N THR A 68 -2.90 -1.46 0.32
CA THR A 68 -3.03 -2.05 -1.02
C THR A 68 -2.20 -1.29 -2.06
N LEU A 69 -2.18 0.05 -2.03
CA LEU A 69 -1.32 0.86 -2.91
C LEU A 69 0.17 0.56 -2.69
N LEU A 70 0.61 0.55 -1.43
CA LEU A 70 2.01 0.27 -1.07
C LEU A 70 2.44 -1.12 -1.50
N MET A 71 1.64 -2.15 -1.20
CA MET A 71 1.97 -3.53 -1.58
C MET A 71 1.88 -3.75 -3.09
N SER A 72 0.98 -3.08 -3.79
CA SER A 72 0.93 -3.15 -5.26
C SER A 72 2.21 -2.55 -5.86
N LYS A 73 2.65 -1.40 -5.34
CA LYS A 73 3.93 -0.79 -5.71
C LYS A 73 5.11 -1.72 -5.40
N TYR A 74 5.11 -2.38 -4.24
CA TYR A 74 6.14 -3.34 -3.86
C TYR A 74 6.26 -4.46 -4.91
N PHE A 75 5.14 -5.10 -5.27
CA PHE A 75 5.14 -6.18 -6.26
C PHE A 75 5.47 -5.71 -7.68
N MET A 76 5.09 -4.49 -8.04
CA MET A 76 5.50 -3.88 -9.31
C MET A 76 7.01 -3.67 -9.37
N ILE A 77 7.61 -3.10 -8.33
CA ILE A 77 9.07 -2.90 -8.26
C ILE A 77 9.80 -4.24 -8.29
N GLN A 78 9.32 -5.25 -7.56
CA GLN A 78 9.92 -6.59 -7.61
C GLN A 78 9.89 -7.18 -9.02
N GLN A 79 8.76 -7.11 -9.71
CA GLN A 79 8.65 -7.57 -11.10
C GLN A 79 9.64 -6.84 -12.01
N MET A 80 9.73 -5.51 -11.89
CA MET A 80 10.67 -4.70 -12.69
C MET A 80 12.13 -5.03 -12.41
N VAL A 81 12.46 -5.41 -11.18
CA VAL A 81 13.80 -5.89 -10.82
C VAL A 81 14.07 -7.28 -11.42
N GLU A 82 13.09 -8.19 -11.36
CA GLU A 82 13.19 -9.53 -11.95
C GLU A 82 13.34 -9.49 -13.48
N ASP A 83 12.62 -8.58 -14.12
CA ASP A 83 12.64 -8.37 -15.57
C ASP A 83 13.86 -7.54 -16.04
N GLY A 84 14.62 -6.96 -15.09
CA GLY A 84 15.86 -6.22 -15.36
C GLY A 84 15.68 -4.74 -15.72
N TYR A 85 14.49 -4.17 -15.52
CA TYR A 85 14.20 -2.74 -15.74
C TYR A 85 14.67 -1.83 -14.60
N LEU A 86 14.79 -2.37 -13.37
CA LEU A 86 15.26 -1.63 -12.19
C LEU A 86 16.38 -2.38 -11.47
N GLU A 87 17.29 -1.63 -10.86
CA GLU A 87 18.21 -2.21 -9.88
C GLU A 87 17.50 -2.50 -8.57
N SER A 88 17.84 -3.62 -7.94
CA SER A 88 17.26 -4.00 -6.65
C SER A 88 17.68 -3.02 -5.55
N ASN A 89 16.70 -2.43 -4.89
CA ASN A 89 16.91 -1.64 -3.68
C ASN A 89 16.16 -2.27 -2.50
N ALA A 90 16.86 -3.16 -1.78
CA ALA A 90 16.29 -3.89 -0.65
C ALA A 90 15.80 -2.96 0.48
N GLN A 91 16.44 -1.80 0.67
CA GLN A 91 16.05 -0.83 1.70
C GLN A 91 14.72 -0.17 1.35
N LEU A 92 14.55 0.27 0.09
CA LEU A 92 13.27 0.83 -0.39
C LEU A 92 12.13 -0.19 -0.28
N LEU A 93 12.38 -1.44 -0.71
CA LEU A 93 11.38 -2.51 -0.62
C LEU A 93 10.99 -2.79 0.83
N LYS A 94 11.96 -2.79 1.75
CA LYS A 94 11.71 -2.93 3.19
C LYS A 94 10.85 -1.78 3.73
N GLU A 95 11.18 -0.53 3.40
CA GLU A 95 10.43 0.65 3.83
C GLU A 95 8.97 0.62 3.36
N ILE A 96 8.74 0.23 2.10
CA ILE A 96 7.38 0.08 1.56
C ILE A 96 6.61 -0.98 2.35
N MET A 97 7.23 -2.12 2.65
CA MET A 97 6.59 -3.19 3.42
C MET A 97 6.29 -2.77 4.86
N GLU A 98 7.20 -2.04 5.52
CA GLU A 98 6.99 -1.52 6.88
C GLU A 98 5.81 -0.53 6.91
N LEU A 99 5.76 0.42 5.97
CA LEU A 99 4.62 1.35 5.85
C LEU A 99 3.30 0.63 5.60
N ALA A 100 3.30 -0.44 4.79
CA ALA A 100 2.10 -1.22 4.53
C ALA A 100 1.63 -1.99 5.77
N LEU A 101 2.57 -2.52 6.57
CA LEU A 101 2.27 -3.19 7.83
C LEU A 101 1.69 -2.21 8.85
N ASP A 102 2.28 -1.02 8.99
CA ASP A 102 1.79 0.01 9.90
C ASP A 102 0.37 0.46 9.52
N ALA A 103 0.07 0.55 8.22
CA ALA A 103 -1.26 0.94 7.73
C ALA A 103 -2.38 -0.07 8.03
N VAL A 104 -2.04 -1.37 8.15
CA VAL A 104 -2.99 -2.45 8.47
C VAL A 104 -2.82 -2.99 9.88
N ALA A 105 -1.94 -2.40 10.69
CA ALA A 105 -1.82 -2.74 12.09
C ALA A 105 -3.14 -2.39 12.77
N THR A 106 -4.01 -3.40 12.91
CA THR A 106 -5.18 -3.31 13.74
C THR A 106 -4.68 -3.02 15.13
N ASP A 107 -5.26 -1.98 15.72
CA ASP A 107 -4.87 -1.45 17.00
C ASP A 107 -5.17 -2.44 18.13
N ASP A 108 -4.34 -3.47 18.27
CA ASP A 108 -4.41 -4.42 19.38
C ASP A 108 -3.81 -3.82 20.65
N ASN A 109 -3.37 -2.53 20.66
CA ASN A 109 -2.82 -1.91 21.86
C ASN A 109 -2.65 -0.37 21.94
N THR A 110 -3.56 0.46 21.41
CA THR A 110 -3.80 1.79 21.99
C THR A 110 -5.10 1.77 22.82
N GLY A 111 -5.05 1.57 24.14
CA GLY A 111 -4.04 2.17 25.00
C GLY A 111 -4.01 3.66 24.70
N VAL A 112 -5.18 4.32 24.80
CA VAL A 112 -5.26 5.76 25.04
C VAL A 112 -4.28 6.02 26.17
N MET A 113 -3.05 6.42 25.85
CA MET A 113 -2.24 7.17 26.79
C MET A 113 -3.04 8.44 26.97
N SER A 114 -3.91 8.39 27.97
CA SER A 114 -4.60 9.49 28.58
C SER A 114 -3.58 10.60 28.77
N ILE A 115 -3.53 11.51 27.80
CA ILE A 115 -3.05 12.86 28.06
C ILE A 115 -4.09 13.41 29.02
N SER A 116 -3.83 13.18 30.30
CA SER A 116 -4.40 13.95 31.38
C SER A 116 -4.08 15.41 31.06
N MET A 117 -5.00 16.10 30.40
CA MET A 117 -5.10 17.55 30.48
C MET A 117 -5.38 17.87 31.95
N GLN A 118 -4.32 17.93 32.77
CA GLN A 118 -4.39 18.72 33.99
C GLN A 118 -4.39 20.18 33.54
N PRO A 119 -5.41 20.97 33.90
CA PRO A 119 -5.36 22.41 33.67
C PRO A 119 -4.15 22.99 34.44
N PRO A 120 -3.53 24.07 33.94
CA PRO A 120 -2.48 24.75 34.69
C PRO A 120 -3.10 25.29 35.99
N GLU A 121 -2.73 24.71 37.12
CA GLU A 121 -2.97 25.34 38.41
C GLU A 121 -2.11 26.60 38.48
N ASN A 122 -2.79 27.74 38.38
CA ASN A 122 -2.21 29.05 38.63
C ASN A 122 -1.61 29.07 40.05
N PHE A 123 -0.28 29.09 40.14
CA PHE A 123 0.41 29.50 41.35
C PHE A 123 0.49 31.03 41.37
N PHE A 124 -0.44 31.66 42.08
CA PHE A 124 -0.27 32.96 42.73
C PHE A 124 -0.99 32.95 44.07
#